data_AF-F9XC43-F1
#
_entry.id   AF-F9XC43-F1
#
_cell.length_a   1.000
_cell.length_b   1.000
_cell.length_c   1.000
_cell.angle_alpha   90.00
_cell.angle_beta   90.00
_cell.angle_gamma   90.00
#
_symmetry.space_group_name_H-M   'P 1'
#
loop_
_entity.id
_entity.type
_entity.pdbx_description
1 polymer ?
#
loop_
_entity_poly.entity_id
_entity_poly.type
_entity_poly.pdbx_seq_one_letter_code
_entity_poly.pdbx_strand_id
1 'polypeptide(L)'
;MDVTQPINPPKVPYLHLDQGQGGLYTFPHDAKASTTTNASKLHWIGTSDCYTCVCVYIPLGVDGDNYNQCFVAHIDGHMGPPTDIMDWIPQTPEEGAALKVYVKERLANELPLPANGQYTDNLRRKQAIIVCPRPKIHIHGNGERRTTGGFIVEAIREFFSFEEKDALGTHFAHGFVVNPRTNEKEILTWKNPNVQEDDLHHWDKIAHEKILAGGSREEAKQHSKLWATKSPEEHGYESCSIEQKPWTWTLQYDRVKQSWGAYVKDSTV
;
A
#
# COMPACT_ATOMS: atom_id res chain seq x y z
N MET A 1 -46.94 -6.49 7.48
CA MET A 1 -46.18 -6.63 6.23
C MET A 1 -44.74 -6.89 6.65
N ASP A 2 -44.29 -8.14 6.55
CA ASP A 2 -42.91 -8.49 6.85
C ASP A 2 -42.03 -7.88 5.77
N VAL A 3 -41.28 -6.85 6.15
CA VAL A 3 -40.19 -6.33 5.34
C VAL A 3 -39.07 -7.34 5.50
N THR A 4 -39.09 -8.39 4.68
CA THR A 4 -37.95 -9.30 4.55
C THR A 4 -36.76 -8.44 4.14
N GLN A 5 -35.84 -8.21 5.07
CA GLN A 5 -34.61 -7.51 4.78
C GLN A 5 -33.93 -8.23 3.61
N PRO A 6 -33.41 -7.50 2.61
CA PRO A 6 -32.69 -8.12 1.51
C PRO A 6 -31.53 -8.91 2.10
N ILE A 7 -31.50 -10.21 1.79
CA ILE A 7 -30.37 -11.08 2.13
C ILE A 7 -29.19 -10.54 1.34
N ASN A 8 -28.28 -9.86 2.02
CA ASN A 8 -27.04 -9.42 1.39
C ASN A 8 -26.31 -10.66 0.86
N PRO A 9 -25.79 -10.64 -0.38
CA PRO A 9 -25.03 -11.76 -0.90
C PRO A 9 -23.82 -12.03 0.01
N PRO A 10 -23.40 -13.30 0.15
CA PRO A 10 -22.20 -13.63 0.90
C PRO A 10 -20.99 -12.92 0.30
N LYS A 11 -20.24 -12.21 1.15
CA LYS A 11 -19.01 -11.51 0.76
C LYS A 11 -17.87 -12.51 0.55
N VAL A 12 -16.91 -12.14 -0.29
CA VAL A 12 -15.71 -12.93 -0.58
C VAL A 12 -14.66 -12.64 0.51
N PRO A 13 -14.29 -13.63 1.34
CA PRO A 13 -13.28 -13.42 2.37
C PRO A 13 -11.89 -13.26 1.74
N TYR A 14 -11.12 -12.29 2.22
CA TYR A 14 -9.73 -12.05 1.79
C TYR A 14 -8.82 -11.74 2.97
N LEU A 15 -7.54 -12.07 2.82
CA LEU A 15 -6.50 -11.68 3.76
C LEU A 15 -6.21 -10.19 3.59
N HIS A 16 -6.58 -9.38 4.57
CA HIS A 16 -6.28 -7.95 4.56
C HIS A 16 -4.92 -7.67 5.21
N LEU A 17 -4.13 -6.81 4.56
CA LEU A 17 -2.90 -6.26 5.12
C LEU A 17 -3.12 -4.79 5.47
N ASP A 18 -3.01 -4.48 6.75
CA ASP A 18 -3.03 -3.10 7.22
C ASP A 18 -1.74 -2.36 6.81
N GLN A 19 -1.76 -1.03 6.93
CA GLN A 19 -0.57 -0.21 6.77
C GLN A 19 0.59 -0.71 7.65
N GLY A 20 1.77 -0.83 7.04
CA GLY A 20 2.96 -1.34 7.70
C GLY A 20 3.04 -2.86 7.77
N GLN A 21 2.15 -3.60 7.10
CA GLN A 21 2.16 -5.06 7.07
C GLN A 21 2.60 -5.57 5.69
N GLY A 22 3.25 -6.74 5.64
CA GLY A 22 3.54 -7.41 4.37
C GLY A 22 4.47 -8.59 4.50
N GLY A 23 4.86 -9.14 3.35
CA GLY A 23 5.88 -10.18 3.18
C GLY A 23 5.47 -11.28 2.20
N LEU A 24 5.99 -12.48 2.41
CA LEU A 24 5.77 -13.65 1.56
C LEU A 24 4.50 -14.43 1.95
N TYR A 25 3.65 -14.68 0.97
CA TYR A 25 2.42 -15.45 1.14
C TYR A 25 2.30 -16.55 0.10
N THR A 26 1.71 -17.65 0.55
CA THR A 26 1.50 -18.86 -0.25
C THR A 26 0.00 -19.16 -0.28
N PHE A 27 -0.58 -19.31 -1.47
CA PHE A 27 -2.03 -19.48 -1.66
C PHE A 27 -2.41 -20.86 -2.19
N PRO A 28 -3.49 -21.49 -1.66
CA PRO A 28 -4.41 -20.97 -0.64
C PRO A 28 -3.78 -20.80 0.75
N HIS A 29 -4.10 -19.69 1.42
CA HIS A 29 -3.57 -19.35 2.74
C HIS A 29 -4.44 -19.99 3.84
N ASP A 30 -3.83 -20.68 4.80
CA ASP A 30 -4.55 -21.30 5.91
C ASP A 30 -4.94 -20.22 6.94
N ALA A 31 -6.25 -19.94 7.04
CA ALA A 31 -6.79 -18.93 7.94
C ALA A 31 -7.17 -19.48 9.32
N LYS A 32 -6.80 -20.73 9.66
CA LYS A 32 -7.05 -21.28 11.01
C LYS A 32 -6.44 -20.46 12.16
N ALA A 33 -5.53 -19.53 11.87
CA ALA A 33 -4.96 -18.57 12.83
C ALA A 33 -5.60 -17.16 12.75
N SER A 34 -6.75 -17.00 12.08
CA SER A 34 -7.37 -15.71 11.75
C SER A 34 -8.88 -15.78 11.99
N THR A 35 -9.32 -15.42 13.19
CA THR A 35 -10.72 -15.64 13.61
C THR A 35 -11.63 -14.43 13.40
N THR A 36 -12.48 -14.50 12.37
CA THR A 36 -13.82 -13.86 12.28
C THR A 36 -14.76 -14.63 11.35
N THR A 37 -14.22 -15.38 10.36
CA THR A 37 -14.99 -16.14 9.38
C THR A 37 -14.82 -17.65 9.54
N ASN A 38 -15.81 -18.47 9.14
CA ASN A 38 -15.71 -19.94 9.08
C ASN A 38 -14.81 -20.44 7.92
N ALA A 39 -14.07 -19.56 7.25
CA ALA A 39 -13.23 -19.91 6.12
C ALA A 39 -11.93 -20.59 6.61
N SER A 40 -11.77 -21.88 6.31
CA SER A 40 -10.53 -22.59 6.61
C SER A 40 -9.37 -22.24 5.67
N LYS A 41 -9.66 -21.63 4.52
CA LYS A 41 -8.68 -21.24 3.50
C LYS A 41 -9.09 -19.93 2.83
N LEU A 42 -8.13 -19.03 2.67
CA LEU A 42 -8.28 -17.79 1.92
C LEU A 42 -7.59 -17.93 0.55
N HIS A 43 -8.24 -17.38 -0.47
CA HIS A 43 -7.75 -17.38 -1.84
C HIS A 43 -7.39 -15.98 -2.34
N TRP A 44 -7.80 -14.96 -1.58
CA TRP A 44 -7.63 -13.56 -1.92
C TRP A 44 -6.76 -12.88 -0.87
N ILE A 45 -5.98 -11.90 -1.32
CA ILE A 45 -5.16 -11.03 -0.48
C ILE A 45 -5.23 -9.61 -1.00
N GLY A 46 -5.20 -8.65 -0.11
CA GLY A 46 -5.32 -7.26 -0.51
C GLY A 46 -5.01 -6.29 0.59
N THR A 47 -5.01 -5.02 0.21
CA THR A 47 -4.74 -3.88 1.08
C THR A 47 -5.54 -2.70 0.54
N SER A 48 -5.91 -1.77 1.41
CA SER A 48 -6.71 -0.59 1.09
C SER A 48 -6.18 0.65 1.82
N ASP A 49 -6.87 1.77 1.61
CA ASP A 49 -6.63 3.05 2.27
C ASP A 49 -5.20 3.60 2.13
N CYS A 50 -4.56 3.28 1.02
CA CYS A 50 -3.27 3.83 0.64
C CYS A 50 -3.38 5.32 0.30
N TYR A 51 -2.43 6.11 0.78
CA TYR A 51 -2.37 7.55 0.54
C TYR A 51 -0.97 7.99 0.12
N THR A 52 -0.03 8.10 1.06
CA THR A 52 1.40 8.38 0.81
C THR A 52 2.28 7.15 0.95
N CYS A 53 1.73 6.05 1.49
CA CYS A 53 2.30 4.72 1.55
C CYS A 53 2.28 4.03 0.16
N VAL A 54 2.76 2.78 0.10
CA VAL A 54 2.80 1.99 -1.14
C VAL A 54 2.20 0.62 -0.91
N CYS A 55 1.19 0.26 -1.69
CA CYS A 55 0.72 -1.12 -1.76
C CYS A 55 1.41 -1.83 -2.93
N VAL A 56 1.91 -3.04 -2.69
CA VAL A 56 2.63 -3.81 -3.69
C VAL A 56 2.18 -5.26 -3.68
N TYR A 57 2.01 -5.84 -4.88
CA TYR A 57 1.83 -7.26 -5.13
C TYR A 57 2.82 -7.71 -6.20
N ILE A 58 3.66 -8.70 -5.88
CA ILE A 58 4.64 -9.28 -6.79
C ILE A 58 4.41 -10.79 -6.85
N PRO A 59 3.91 -11.35 -7.97
CA PRO A 59 3.81 -12.80 -8.11
C PRO A 59 5.20 -13.40 -8.26
N LEU A 60 5.52 -14.40 -7.44
CA LEU A 60 6.84 -15.05 -7.40
C LEU A 60 6.84 -16.41 -8.10
N GLY A 61 5.65 -16.98 -8.36
CA GLY A 61 5.48 -18.22 -9.11
C GLY A 61 4.78 -19.28 -8.28
N VAL A 62 5.10 -20.54 -8.57
CA VAL A 62 4.59 -21.68 -7.83
C VAL A 62 5.66 -22.28 -6.93
N ASP A 63 5.26 -22.63 -5.71
CA ASP A 63 6.04 -23.45 -4.78
C ASP A 63 5.36 -24.82 -4.63
N GLY A 64 6.14 -25.90 -4.82
CA GLY A 64 5.66 -27.29 -4.70
C GLY A 64 4.36 -27.61 -5.45
N ASP A 65 3.38 -28.18 -4.74
CA ASP A 65 2.10 -28.73 -5.24
C ASP A 65 1.10 -27.70 -5.80
N ASN A 66 1.54 -26.75 -6.62
CA ASN A 66 0.75 -25.64 -7.21
C ASN A 66 0.32 -24.54 -6.23
N TYR A 67 1.08 -24.31 -5.16
CA TYR A 67 0.82 -23.14 -4.34
C TYR A 67 1.38 -21.89 -5.02
N ASN A 68 0.57 -20.85 -5.15
CA ASN A 68 1.03 -19.60 -5.74
C ASN A 68 1.69 -18.75 -4.66
N GLN A 69 2.98 -18.50 -4.82
CA GLN A 69 3.76 -17.66 -3.94
C GLN A 69 3.77 -16.23 -4.46
N CYS A 70 3.59 -15.28 -3.56
CA CYS A 70 3.63 -13.85 -3.87
C CYS A 70 4.25 -13.07 -2.72
N PHE A 71 4.83 -11.92 -3.06
CA PHE A 71 5.17 -10.90 -2.07
C PHE A 71 4.08 -9.83 -2.10
N VAL A 72 3.49 -9.54 -0.94
CA VAL A 72 2.44 -8.53 -0.81
C VAL A 72 2.75 -7.66 0.39
N ALA A 73 2.70 -6.34 0.23
CA ALA A 73 2.95 -5.43 1.34
C ALA A 73 2.18 -4.11 1.19
N HIS A 74 1.86 -3.51 2.32
CA HIS A 74 1.44 -2.13 2.48
C HIS A 74 2.57 -1.40 3.22
N ILE A 75 3.52 -0.88 2.45
CA ILE A 75 4.76 -0.29 2.95
C ILE A 75 4.49 1.15 3.39
N ASP A 76 4.84 1.45 4.62
CA ASP A 76 4.73 2.78 5.21
C ASP A 76 6.12 3.31 5.54
N GLY A 77 6.44 4.50 5.05
CA GLY A 77 7.72 5.16 5.32
C GLY A 77 7.47 6.57 5.82
N HIS A 78 7.90 6.88 7.04
CA HIS A 78 7.71 8.19 7.65
C HIS A 78 9.01 8.73 8.28
N MET A 79 9.17 10.05 8.25
CA MET A 79 10.32 10.84 8.72
C MET A 79 10.27 11.18 10.22
N GLY A 80 9.19 10.76 10.89
CA GLY A 80 8.82 11.11 12.26
C GLY A 80 7.51 10.41 12.64
N PRO A 81 6.94 10.66 13.83
CA PRO A 81 5.59 10.19 14.15
C PRO A 81 4.60 10.65 13.08
N PRO A 82 3.71 9.79 12.54
CA PRO A 82 2.86 10.12 11.39
C PRO A 82 1.72 11.08 11.79
N THR A 83 2.06 12.34 12.02
CA THR A 83 1.15 13.35 12.58
C THR A 83 0.82 14.46 11.59
N ASP A 84 1.74 14.75 10.68
CA ASP A 84 1.62 15.78 9.66
C ASP A 84 2.08 15.24 8.31
N ILE A 85 1.48 15.72 7.21
CA ILE A 85 1.83 15.29 5.86
C ILE A 85 3.33 15.48 5.54
N MET A 86 3.99 16.44 6.18
CA MET A 86 5.44 16.67 6.10
C MET A 86 6.26 15.48 6.62
N ASP A 87 5.69 14.63 7.47
CA ASP A 87 6.33 13.39 7.94
C ASP A 87 6.45 12.35 6.84
N TRP A 88 5.81 12.52 5.68
CA TRP A 88 5.97 11.64 4.51
C TRP A 88 6.84 12.26 3.42
N ILE A 89 7.60 13.31 3.74
CA ILE A 89 8.41 14.04 2.76
C ILE A 89 9.86 14.08 3.24
N PRO A 90 10.81 13.46 2.52
CA PRO A 90 12.23 13.65 2.78
C PRO A 90 12.60 15.13 2.69
N GLN A 91 13.34 15.62 3.68
CA GLN A 91 13.80 17.00 3.78
C GLN A 91 14.98 17.26 2.84
N THR A 92 15.76 16.23 2.53
CA THR A 92 16.87 16.30 1.58
C THR A 92 16.82 15.18 0.53
N PRO A 93 17.45 15.36 -0.65
CA PRO A 93 17.60 14.30 -1.64
C PRO A 93 18.30 13.05 -1.10
N GLU A 94 19.26 13.22 -0.19
CA GLU A 94 20.05 12.13 0.41
C GLU A 94 19.17 11.23 1.28
N GLU A 95 18.22 11.80 2.04
CA GLU A 95 17.27 11.03 2.84
C GLU A 95 16.38 10.13 1.97
N GLY A 96 15.92 10.64 0.83
CA GLY A 96 15.15 9.87 -0.15
C GLY A 96 15.97 8.79 -0.86
N ALA A 97 17.23 9.10 -1.19
CA ALA A 97 18.16 8.10 -1.74
C ALA A 97 18.47 6.98 -0.73
N ALA A 98 18.68 7.33 0.54
CA ALA A 98 18.89 6.37 1.63
C ALA A 98 17.66 5.48 1.84
N LEU A 99 16.44 6.03 1.70
CA LEU A 99 15.19 5.23 1.75
C LEU A 99 15.19 4.16 0.65
N LYS A 100 15.56 4.54 -0.58
CA LYS A 100 15.62 3.59 -1.70
C LYS A 100 16.60 2.46 -1.44
N VAL A 101 17.79 2.78 -0.91
CA VAL A 101 18.80 1.77 -0.54
C VAL A 101 18.24 0.82 0.51
N TYR A 102 17.67 1.35 1.59
CA TYR A 102 17.13 0.55 2.68
C TYR A 102 15.97 -0.37 2.24
N VAL A 103 15.07 0.14 1.39
CA VAL A 103 13.97 -0.67 0.82
C VAL A 103 14.52 -1.81 -0.03
N LYS A 104 15.54 -1.56 -0.86
CA LYS A 104 16.17 -2.59 -1.68
C LYS A 104 16.90 -3.64 -0.85
N GLU A 105 17.63 -3.23 0.19
CA GLU A 105 18.29 -4.15 1.13
C GLU A 105 17.25 -5.03 1.84
N ARG A 106 16.15 -4.43 2.28
CA ARG A 106 15.06 -5.16 2.92
C ARG A 106 14.39 -6.14 1.96
N LEU A 107 14.08 -5.71 0.75
CA LEU A 107 13.57 -6.60 -0.30
C LEU A 107 14.56 -7.74 -0.60
N ALA A 108 15.87 -7.47 -0.64
CA ALA A 108 16.87 -8.51 -0.88
C ALA A 108 16.91 -9.56 0.24
N ASN A 109 16.77 -9.14 1.49
CA ASN A 109 16.72 -10.03 2.65
C ASN A 109 15.47 -10.90 2.65
N GLU A 110 14.31 -10.35 2.29
CA GLU A 110 13.04 -11.07 2.26
C GLU A 110 12.86 -11.92 0.98
N LEU A 111 13.51 -11.52 -0.12
CA LEU A 111 13.37 -12.10 -1.46
C LEU A 111 14.75 -12.43 -2.08
N PRO A 112 15.51 -13.37 -1.49
CA PRO A 112 16.87 -13.65 -1.94
C PRO A 112 16.94 -14.20 -3.36
N LEU A 113 15.89 -14.88 -3.85
CA LEU A 113 15.86 -15.40 -5.23
C LEU A 113 15.72 -14.27 -6.27
N PRO A 114 14.69 -13.39 -6.19
CA PRO A 114 14.62 -12.17 -7.00
C PRO A 114 15.90 -11.31 -7.00
N ALA A 115 16.54 -11.14 -5.83
CA ALA A 115 17.76 -10.33 -5.68
C ALA A 115 18.95 -10.82 -6.54
N ASN A 116 18.97 -12.11 -6.92
CA ASN A 116 20.02 -12.72 -7.73
C ASN A 116 19.71 -12.68 -9.25
N GLY A 117 18.82 -11.78 -9.70
CA GLY A 117 18.46 -11.64 -11.12
C GLY A 117 17.48 -12.72 -11.61
N GLN A 118 16.86 -13.47 -10.71
CA GLN A 118 15.89 -14.52 -11.09
C GLN A 118 14.46 -14.00 -11.26
N TYR A 119 14.18 -12.73 -10.95
CA TYR A 119 12.90 -12.09 -11.29
C TYR A 119 12.84 -11.67 -12.78
N THR A 120 13.39 -12.49 -13.66
CA THR A 120 13.47 -12.19 -15.10
C THR A 120 12.25 -12.64 -15.89
N ASP A 121 11.30 -13.34 -15.26
CA ASP A 121 10.05 -13.78 -15.90
C ASP A 121 9.13 -12.60 -16.27
N ASN A 122 9.23 -12.16 -17.53
CA ASN A 122 8.46 -11.05 -18.09
C ASN A 122 6.94 -11.22 -17.96
N LEU A 123 6.42 -12.46 -17.90
CA LEU A 123 4.98 -12.69 -17.75
C LEU A 123 4.53 -12.37 -16.33
N ARG A 124 5.32 -12.77 -15.32
CA ARG A 124 5.04 -12.46 -13.91
C ARG A 124 5.22 -10.97 -13.63
N ARG A 125 6.21 -10.33 -14.24
CA ARG A 125 6.37 -8.87 -14.11
C ARG A 125 5.08 -8.15 -14.47
N LYS A 126 4.49 -8.43 -15.64
CA LYS A 126 3.20 -7.85 -16.10
C LYS A 126 2.01 -8.09 -15.17
N GLN A 127 2.14 -8.98 -14.20
CA GLN A 127 1.11 -9.25 -13.21
C GLN A 127 1.34 -8.53 -11.87
N ALA A 128 2.51 -7.93 -11.65
CA ALA A 128 2.76 -7.12 -10.47
C ALA A 128 1.80 -5.92 -10.39
N ILE A 129 1.56 -5.46 -9.18
CA ILE A 129 0.74 -4.26 -8.90
C ILE A 129 1.56 -3.38 -7.97
N ILE A 130 1.66 -2.10 -8.31
CA ILE A 130 2.20 -1.08 -7.43
C ILE A 130 1.17 0.05 -7.36
N VAL A 131 0.71 0.38 -6.17
CA VAL A 131 -0.25 1.47 -5.91
C VAL A 131 0.43 2.49 -5.00
N CYS A 132 0.45 3.73 -5.44
CA CYS A 132 0.78 4.89 -4.61
C CYS A 132 0.02 6.08 -5.22
N PRO A 133 -1.10 6.51 -4.65
CA PRO A 133 -1.89 7.58 -5.25
C PRO A 133 -1.21 8.94 -5.12
N ARG A 134 -0.20 9.08 -4.25
CA ARG A 134 0.52 10.34 -3.99
C ARG A 134 2.04 10.12 -3.97
N PRO A 135 2.66 9.82 -5.12
CA PRO A 135 4.11 9.74 -5.21
C PRO A 135 4.78 11.11 -5.02
N LYS A 136 4.00 12.18 -5.18
CA LYS A 136 4.38 13.56 -4.95
C LYS A 136 3.26 14.32 -4.24
N ILE A 137 3.61 15.47 -3.70
CA ILE A 137 2.68 16.38 -3.03
C ILE A 137 3.12 17.83 -3.22
N HIS A 138 2.15 18.73 -3.35
CA HIS A 138 2.41 20.15 -3.39
C HIS A 138 2.57 20.73 -1.98
N ILE A 139 3.71 21.38 -1.71
CA ILE A 139 3.96 22.14 -0.49
C ILE A 139 3.93 23.62 -0.81
N HIS A 140 3.12 24.39 -0.09
CA HIS A 140 3.03 25.83 -0.26
C HIS A 140 4.41 26.49 -0.12
N GLY A 141 4.74 27.39 -1.06
CA GLY A 141 6.04 28.08 -1.12
C GLY A 141 7.23 27.22 -1.58
N ASN A 142 7.06 25.90 -1.68
CA ASN A 142 8.14 24.95 -1.99
C ASN A 142 7.88 24.12 -3.26
N GLY A 143 6.68 24.24 -3.85
CA GLY A 143 6.32 23.53 -5.08
C GLY A 143 6.04 22.05 -4.84
N GLU A 144 6.15 21.25 -5.91
CA GLU A 144 5.98 19.80 -5.84
C GLU A 144 7.20 19.13 -5.20
N ARG A 145 6.96 18.27 -4.21
CA ARG A 145 7.96 17.46 -3.53
C ARG A 145 7.59 15.99 -3.62
N ARG A 146 8.59 15.13 -3.74
CA ARG A 146 8.40 13.68 -3.75
C ARG A 146 8.16 13.18 -2.34
N THR A 147 7.18 12.28 -2.18
CA THR A 147 6.90 11.63 -0.91
C THR A 147 7.80 10.41 -0.69
N THR A 148 7.87 9.91 0.54
CA THR A 148 8.49 8.62 0.86
C THR A 148 7.93 7.49 -0.01
N GLY A 149 6.61 7.48 -0.25
CA GLY A 149 5.96 6.56 -1.19
C GLY A 149 6.53 6.63 -2.60
N GLY A 150 6.75 7.84 -3.12
CA GLY A 150 7.38 8.04 -4.42
C GLY A 150 8.80 7.46 -4.51
N PHE A 151 9.59 7.52 -3.43
CA PHE A 151 10.91 6.87 -3.36
C PHE A 151 10.81 5.34 -3.22
N ILE A 152 9.86 4.83 -2.43
CA ILE A 152 9.60 3.39 -2.28
C ILE A 152 9.20 2.77 -3.64
N VAL A 153 8.34 3.43 -4.41
CA VAL A 153 7.96 2.99 -5.78
C VAL A 153 9.19 2.85 -6.67
N GLU A 154 10.09 3.83 -6.67
CA GLU A 154 11.34 3.74 -7.44
C GLU A 154 12.22 2.59 -6.98
N ALA A 155 12.37 2.39 -5.67
CA ALA A 155 13.16 1.30 -5.11
C ALA A 155 12.65 -0.07 -5.56
N ILE A 156 11.33 -0.27 -5.53
CA ILE A 156 10.67 -1.51 -6.00
C ILE A 156 10.91 -1.71 -7.50
N ARG A 157 10.72 -0.66 -8.31
CA ARG A 157 10.95 -0.72 -9.76
C ARG A 157 12.38 -1.08 -10.11
N GLU A 158 13.35 -0.45 -9.44
CA GLU A 158 14.77 -0.76 -9.60
C GLU A 158 15.07 -2.20 -9.20
N PHE A 159 14.58 -2.64 -8.03
CA PHE A 159 14.84 -3.98 -7.50
C PHE A 159 14.33 -5.08 -8.43
N PHE A 160 13.11 -4.93 -8.95
CA PHE A 160 12.50 -5.92 -9.86
C PHE A 160 12.78 -5.67 -11.34
N SER A 161 13.59 -4.63 -11.66
CA SER A 161 13.90 -4.24 -13.04
C SER A 161 12.65 -4.07 -13.92
N PHE A 162 11.67 -3.32 -13.42
CA PHE A 162 10.49 -2.93 -14.20
C PHE A 162 10.89 -1.80 -15.17
N GLU A 163 10.79 -2.04 -16.48
CA GLU A 163 11.07 -1.00 -17.48
C GLU A 163 9.92 0.02 -17.51
N GLU A 164 10.17 1.30 -17.80
CA GLU A 164 9.11 2.31 -17.90
C GLU A 164 8.04 1.97 -18.95
N LYS A 165 8.41 1.20 -19.98
CA LYS A 165 7.53 0.71 -21.04
C LYS A 165 6.80 -0.59 -20.69
N ASP A 166 7.24 -1.31 -19.66
CA ASP A 166 6.45 -2.40 -19.09
C ASP A 166 5.33 -1.73 -18.32
N ALA A 167 4.17 -1.57 -18.97
CA ALA A 167 3.00 -0.78 -18.58
C ALA A 167 2.31 -1.17 -17.26
N LEU A 168 3.07 -1.57 -16.25
CA LEU A 168 2.72 -1.58 -14.84
C LEU A 168 2.87 -0.15 -14.34
N GLY A 169 1.99 0.71 -14.83
CA GLY A 169 1.82 2.04 -14.26
C GLY A 169 1.64 1.89 -12.75
N THR A 170 2.22 2.81 -11.99
CA THR A 170 1.77 2.98 -10.60
C THR A 170 0.28 3.29 -10.70
N HIS A 171 -0.56 2.45 -10.11
CA HIS A 171 -2.00 2.66 -10.20
C HIS A 171 -2.37 3.85 -9.34
N PHE A 172 -3.07 4.82 -9.94
CA PHE A 172 -3.78 5.85 -9.21
C PHE A 172 -5.02 5.24 -8.56
N ALA A 173 -4.79 4.63 -7.40
CA ALA A 173 -5.73 3.83 -6.65
C ALA A 173 -5.36 3.92 -5.17
N HIS A 174 -6.22 3.41 -4.29
CA HIS A 174 -5.95 3.39 -2.85
C HIS A 174 -5.77 1.96 -2.31
N GLY A 175 -5.69 0.96 -3.19
CA GLY A 175 -5.50 -0.42 -2.80
C GLY A 175 -5.78 -1.40 -3.93
N PHE A 176 -5.75 -2.69 -3.59
CA PHE A 176 -6.12 -3.78 -4.48
C PHE A 176 -6.56 -5.00 -3.68
N VAL A 177 -7.27 -5.90 -4.34
CA VAL A 177 -7.50 -7.29 -3.88
C VAL A 177 -7.19 -8.22 -5.05
N VAL A 178 -6.42 -9.28 -4.80
CA VAL A 178 -5.95 -10.22 -5.84
C VAL A 178 -6.19 -11.64 -5.41
N ASN A 179 -6.56 -12.50 -6.36
CA ASN A 179 -6.50 -13.94 -6.22
C ASN A 179 -5.21 -14.46 -6.86
N PRO A 180 -4.18 -14.84 -6.10
CA PRO A 180 -2.89 -15.21 -6.68
C PRO A 180 -2.94 -16.49 -7.52
N ARG A 181 -3.99 -17.30 -7.38
CA ARG A 181 -4.16 -18.54 -8.16
C ARG A 181 -4.78 -18.31 -9.53
N THR A 182 -5.81 -17.47 -9.61
CA THR A 182 -6.50 -17.17 -10.88
C THR A 182 -5.95 -15.92 -11.57
N ASN A 183 -5.14 -15.13 -10.85
CA ASN A 183 -4.67 -13.81 -11.26
C ASN A 183 -5.84 -12.83 -11.54
N GLU A 184 -7.01 -13.08 -10.95
CA GLU A 184 -8.09 -12.09 -10.87
C GLU A 184 -7.69 -10.96 -9.93
N LYS A 185 -8.04 -9.74 -10.29
CA LYS A 185 -7.61 -8.52 -9.61
C LYS A 185 -8.75 -7.53 -9.56
N GLU A 186 -8.90 -6.89 -8.41
CA GLU A 186 -9.73 -5.71 -8.21
C GLU A 186 -8.81 -4.56 -7.79
N ILE A 187 -8.78 -3.48 -8.56
CA ILE A 187 -8.07 -2.25 -8.19
C ILE A 187 -9.05 -1.33 -7.46
N LEU A 188 -8.76 -1.02 -6.20
CA LEU A 188 -9.66 -0.24 -5.37
C LEU A 188 -9.52 1.25 -5.69
N THR A 189 -10.58 1.82 -6.25
CA THR A 189 -10.62 3.18 -6.80
C THR A 189 -11.51 4.10 -5.97
N TRP A 190 -11.43 5.40 -6.25
CA TRP A 190 -12.24 6.42 -5.57
C TRP A 190 -13.73 6.28 -5.87
N LYS A 191 -14.59 6.67 -4.92
CA LYS A 191 -16.06 6.69 -5.14
C LYS A 191 -16.44 7.59 -6.32
N ASN A 192 -15.75 8.71 -6.47
CA ASN A 192 -15.87 9.55 -7.65
C ASN A 192 -14.89 9.06 -8.74
N PRO A 193 -15.37 8.52 -9.87
CA PRO A 193 -14.52 7.96 -10.91
C PRO A 193 -13.74 9.01 -11.71
N ASN A 194 -14.09 10.29 -11.58
CA ASN A 194 -13.44 11.38 -12.32
C ASN A 194 -12.18 11.89 -11.63
N VAL A 195 -11.88 11.44 -10.40
CA VAL A 195 -10.69 11.87 -9.67
C VAL A 195 -9.43 11.46 -10.43
N GLN A 196 -8.56 12.43 -10.65
CA GLN A 196 -7.23 12.28 -11.21
C GLN A 196 -6.15 12.54 -10.15
N GLU A 197 -4.90 12.20 -10.46
CA GLU A 197 -3.75 12.43 -9.58
C GLU A 197 -3.59 13.92 -9.21
N ASP A 198 -3.78 14.81 -10.19
CA ASP A 198 -3.69 16.26 -9.98
C ASP A 198 -4.76 16.81 -9.04
N ASP A 199 -5.91 16.14 -8.92
CA ASP A 199 -6.96 16.54 -7.99
C ASP A 199 -6.47 16.38 -6.54
N LEU A 200 -5.72 15.31 -6.24
CA LEU A 200 -5.13 15.11 -4.91
C LEU A 200 -4.15 16.23 -4.55
N HIS A 201 -3.31 16.64 -5.51
CA HIS A 201 -2.37 17.74 -5.33
C HIS A 201 -3.09 19.06 -5.07
N HIS A 202 -4.16 19.34 -5.82
CA HIS A 202 -4.97 20.54 -5.63
C HIS A 202 -5.61 20.59 -4.24
N TRP A 203 -6.03 19.44 -3.70
CA TRP A 203 -6.66 19.39 -2.38
C TRP A 203 -5.69 19.60 -1.23
N ASP A 204 -4.45 19.11 -1.34
CA ASP A 204 -3.43 19.38 -0.33
C ASP A 204 -3.16 20.88 -0.21
N LYS A 205 -3.14 21.57 -1.35
CA LYS A 205 -3.05 23.02 -1.41
C LYS A 205 -4.23 23.69 -0.71
N ILE A 206 -5.47 23.30 -1.02
CA ILE A 206 -6.66 23.88 -0.39
C ILE A 206 -6.70 23.60 1.12
N ALA A 207 -6.41 22.36 1.54
CA ALA A 207 -6.43 21.98 2.95
C ALA A 207 -5.41 22.79 3.75
N HIS A 208 -4.20 22.94 3.22
CA HIS A 208 -3.15 23.74 3.83
C HIS A 208 -3.52 25.23 3.89
N GLU A 209 -3.99 25.81 2.78
CA GLU A 209 -4.43 27.22 2.71
C GLU A 209 -5.59 27.50 3.69
N LYS A 210 -6.55 26.59 3.81
CA LYS A 210 -7.65 26.72 4.77
C LYS A 210 -7.19 26.64 6.22
N ILE A 211 -6.26 25.73 6.55
CA ILE A 211 -5.66 25.65 7.89
C ILE A 211 -4.94 26.95 8.23
N LEU A 212 -4.15 27.49 7.30
CA LEU A 212 -3.44 28.76 7.49
C LEU A 212 -4.39 29.97 7.60
N ALA A 213 -5.53 29.93 6.92
CA ALA A 213 -6.55 30.98 6.97
C ALA A 213 -7.48 30.91 8.20
N GLY A 214 -7.24 30.01 9.15
CA GLY A 214 -8.07 29.84 10.35
C GLY A 214 -9.39 29.09 10.11
N GLY A 215 -9.51 28.37 8.98
CA GLY A 215 -10.65 27.54 8.66
C GLY A 215 -10.78 26.33 9.60
N SER A 216 -12.00 25.79 9.71
CA SER A 216 -12.25 24.65 10.59
C SER A 216 -11.82 23.32 9.96
N ARG A 217 -11.28 22.41 10.78
CA ARG A 217 -10.94 21.03 10.40
C ARG A 217 -12.13 20.28 9.78
N GLU A 218 -13.36 20.67 10.13
CA GLU A 218 -14.61 20.06 9.70
C GLU A 218 -14.96 20.38 8.24
N GLU A 219 -14.62 21.57 7.74
CA GLU A 219 -14.79 21.90 6.32
C GLU A 219 -13.81 21.11 5.43
N ALA A 220 -12.59 20.91 5.91
CA ALA A 220 -11.61 20.04 5.24
C ALA A 220 -12.09 18.57 5.22
N LYS A 221 -12.70 18.08 6.31
CA LYS A 221 -13.31 16.73 6.38
C LYS A 221 -14.54 16.57 5.49
N GLN A 222 -15.39 17.59 5.34
CA GLN A 222 -16.52 17.51 4.40
C GLN A 222 -16.03 17.44 2.96
N HIS A 223 -14.97 18.16 2.63
CA HIS A 223 -14.34 18.08 1.33
C HIS A 223 -13.77 16.67 1.08
N SER A 224 -13.10 16.04 2.06
CA SER A 224 -12.54 14.69 1.89
C SER A 224 -13.60 13.59 1.68
N LYS A 225 -14.83 13.77 2.17
CA LYS A 225 -15.93 12.79 2.00
C LYS A 225 -16.42 12.64 0.56
N LEU A 226 -16.33 13.68 -0.27
CA LEU A 226 -16.69 13.61 -1.70
C LEU A 226 -15.76 12.68 -2.49
N TRP A 227 -14.58 12.41 -1.93
CA TRP A 227 -13.49 11.67 -2.54
C TRP A 227 -13.14 10.43 -1.73
N ALA A 228 -14.09 9.94 -0.91
CA ALA A 228 -13.88 8.74 -0.12
C ALA A 228 -13.44 7.57 -1.02
N THR A 229 -12.57 6.75 -0.48
CA THR A 229 -12.17 5.48 -1.06
C THR A 229 -13.38 4.55 -1.15
N LYS A 230 -13.45 3.70 -2.18
CA LYS A 230 -14.40 2.59 -2.15
C LYS A 230 -13.83 1.54 -1.21
N SER A 231 -14.58 1.24 -0.16
CA SER A 231 -14.20 0.18 0.77
C SER A 231 -14.17 -1.18 0.05
N PRO A 232 -13.32 -2.14 0.46
CA PRO A 232 -13.35 -3.50 -0.06
C PRO A 232 -14.77 -4.13 0.00
N GLU A 233 -15.55 -3.78 1.02
CA GLU A 233 -16.94 -4.23 1.19
C GLU A 233 -17.88 -3.77 0.09
N GLU A 234 -17.65 -2.58 -0.47
CA GLU A 234 -18.41 -2.07 -1.63
C GLU A 234 -18.09 -2.85 -2.91
N HIS A 235 -16.98 -3.59 -2.94
CA HIS A 235 -16.60 -4.52 -4.00
C HIS A 235 -16.95 -5.99 -3.66
N GLY A 236 -17.70 -6.22 -2.57
CA GLY A 236 -18.15 -7.55 -2.17
C GLY A 236 -17.12 -8.36 -1.39
N TYR A 237 -16.08 -7.73 -0.83
CA TYR A 237 -15.07 -8.41 -0.02
C TYR A 237 -15.31 -8.26 1.49
N GLU A 238 -14.78 -9.22 2.26
CA GLU A 238 -14.79 -9.20 3.73
C GLU A 238 -13.37 -9.47 4.25
N SER A 239 -12.84 -8.53 5.05
CA SER A 239 -11.48 -8.61 5.58
C SER A 239 -11.37 -9.71 6.65
N CYS A 240 -10.29 -10.48 6.55
CA CYS A 240 -9.88 -11.44 7.56
C CYS A 240 -8.55 -11.00 8.16
N SER A 241 -8.48 -10.91 9.49
CA SER A 241 -7.30 -10.48 10.25
C SER A 241 -6.49 -11.67 10.75
N ILE A 242 -5.19 -11.70 10.46
CA ILE A 242 -4.29 -12.73 11.01
C ILE A 242 -3.84 -12.40 12.43
N GLU A 243 -3.88 -13.39 13.34
CA GLU A 243 -3.35 -13.24 14.70
C GLU A 243 -1.81 -13.28 14.72
N GLN A 244 -1.20 -13.96 13.75
CA GLN A 244 0.25 -13.92 13.57
C GLN A 244 0.66 -12.56 13.03
N LYS A 245 1.59 -11.90 13.72
CA LYS A 245 2.10 -10.58 13.32
C LYS A 245 2.71 -10.69 11.92
N PRO A 246 2.12 -10.04 10.90
CA PRO A 246 2.79 -9.92 9.60
C PRO A 246 4.12 -9.21 9.78
N TRP A 247 5.07 -9.43 8.85
CA TRP A 247 6.33 -8.70 8.89
C TRP A 247 6.06 -7.19 8.84
N THR A 248 6.73 -6.43 9.70
CA THR A 248 6.48 -5.00 9.86
C THR A 248 7.18 -4.18 8.78
N TRP A 249 6.47 -3.79 7.75
CA TRP A 249 6.89 -2.87 6.69
C TRP A 249 6.66 -1.38 7.01
N THR A 250 6.57 -1.03 8.30
CA THR A 250 6.70 0.35 8.77
C THR A 250 8.17 0.73 8.90
N LEU A 251 8.57 1.78 8.20
CA LEU A 251 9.93 2.29 8.12
C LEU A 251 9.97 3.70 8.72
N GLN A 252 10.97 3.97 9.56
CA GLN A 252 11.18 5.29 10.13
C GLN A 252 12.59 5.79 9.88
N TYR A 253 12.71 7.07 9.57
CA TYR A 253 14.01 7.74 9.53
C TYR A 253 14.47 8.13 10.93
N ASP A 254 15.62 7.60 11.36
CA ASP A 254 16.31 8.00 12.59
C ASP A 254 17.15 9.25 12.28
N ARG A 255 16.68 10.41 12.75
CA ARG A 255 17.35 11.70 12.52
C ARG A 255 18.70 11.82 13.23
N VAL A 256 18.91 11.07 14.31
CA VAL A 256 20.16 11.09 15.07
C VAL A 256 21.20 10.26 14.34
N LYS A 257 20.83 9.07 13.87
CA LYS A 257 21.71 8.18 13.09
C LYS A 257 21.79 8.55 11.61
N GLN A 258 20.90 9.42 11.16
CA GLN A 258 20.71 9.79 9.76
C GLN A 258 20.48 8.56 8.85
N SER A 259 19.74 7.57 9.35
CA SER A 259 19.53 6.30 8.65
C SER A 259 18.09 5.81 8.76
N TRP A 260 17.64 5.03 7.78
CA TRP A 260 16.35 4.36 7.83
C TRP A 260 16.42 3.05 8.64
N GLY A 261 15.34 2.73 9.33
CA GLY A 261 15.19 1.51 10.10
C GLY A 261 13.74 1.03 10.16
N ALA A 262 13.52 -0.16 10.73
CA ALA A 262 12.18 -0.60 11.08
C ALA A 262 11.64 0.32 12.18
N TYR A 263 10.36 0.69 12.09
CA TYR A 263 9.71 1.43 13.16
C TYR A 263 9.63 0.56 14.41
N VAL A 264 10.27 1.01 15.47
CA VAL A 264 10.12 0.44 16.80
C VAL A 264 9.22 1.40 17.56
N LYS A 265 7.96 1.02 17.76
CA LYS A 265 7.07 1.76 18.66
C LYS A 265 7.74 1.70 20.03
N ASP A 266 8.29 2.83 20.49
CA ASP A 266 9.00 2.90 21.77
C ASP A 266 8.20 2.15 22.83
N SER A 267 8.76 1.04 23.30
CA SER A 267 8.24 0.30 24.42
C SER A 267 8.49 1.16 25.65
N THR A 268 7.52 2.02 25.99
CA THR A 268 7.39 2.73 27.27
C THR A 268 8.63 3.53 27.70
N VAL A 269 8.54 4.86 27.57
CA VAL A 269 9.08 5.77 28.60
C VAL A 269 7.98 6.02 29.61
#